data_AF-A0A662H9H2-F1
#
_entry.id   AF-A0A662H9H2-F1
#
_cell.length_a   1.000
_cell.length_b   1.000
_cell.length_c   1.000
_cell.angle_alpha   90.00
_cell.angle_beta   90.00
_cell.angle_gamma   90.00
#
_symmetry.space_group_name_H-M   'P 1'
#
loop_
_entity.id
_entity.type
_entity.pdbx_description
1 polymer ?
#
loop_
_entity_poly.entity_id
_entity_poly.type
_entity_poly.pdbx_seq_one_letter_code
_entity_poly.pdbx_strand_id
1 'polypeptide(L)'
;MKGKKKVCVVGLDGVNAKVLDLMGVKPSTIYTLKSTIPPYTPPAWTSILTGVNPGWHGIYSFLKYRRGDEALNTSWDVMFPRLFEMLAMNGLRSIIINAPLTYPFDALIGREKYVIVPD
;
A
#
# COMPACT_ATOMS: atom_id res chain seq x y z
N MET A 1 14.96 -30.06 1.03
CA MET A 1 14.01 -29.09 0.45
C MET A 1 14.49 -27.68 0.79
N LYS A 2 14.81 -26.83 -0.20
CA LYS A 2 15.12 -25.41 0.09
C LYS A 2 13.87 -24.77 0.68
N GLY A 3 13.98 -24.17 1.87
CA GLY A 3 12.86 -23.46 2.51
C GLY A 3 12.29 -22.40 1.58
N LYS A 4 10.97 -22.15 1.66
CA LYS A 4 10.34 -21.07 0.88
C LYS A 4 11.01 -19.74 1.21
N LYS A 5 11.43 -19.00 0.19
CA LYS A 5 11.99 -17.65 0.36
C LYS A 5 10.93 -16.74 1.00
N LYS A 6 11.32 -15.98 2.01
CA LYS A 6 10.50 -14.92 2.60
C LYS A 6 10.92 -13.57 1.98
N VAL A 7 9.95 -12.70 1.77
CA VAL A 7 10.18 -11.35 1.20
C VAL A 7 9.65 -10.33 2.20
N CYS A 8 10.42 -9.27 2.44
CA CYS A 8 10.02 -8.12 3.24
C CYS A 8 10.09 -6.87 2.35
N VAL A 9 9.04 -6.07 2.37
CA VAL A 9 8.98 -4.79 1.67
C VAL A 9 8.75 -3.72 2.73
N VAL A 10 9.65 -2.73 2.78
CA VAL A 10 9.55 -1.59 3.69
C VAL A 10 9.37 -0.35 2.84
N GLY A 11 8.24 0.33 3.02
CA GLY A 11 8.01 1.65 2.44
C GLY A 11 8.44 2.73 3.42
N LEU A 12 9.13 3.75 2.92
CA LEU A 12 9.55 4.92 3.68
C LEU A 12 8.83 6.14 3.10
N ASP A 13 7.93 6.75 3.86
CA ASP A 13 7.12 7.86 3.36
C ASP A 13 7.96 9.12 3.13
N GLY A 14 7.71 9.82 2.02
CA GLY A 14 8.42 11.04 1.64
C GLY A 14 9.90 10.88 1.30
N VAL A 15 10.43 9.65 1.26
CA VAL A 15 11.86 9.39 1.09
C VAL A 15 12.23 9.29 -0.39
N ASN A 16 13.13 10.18 -0.82
CA ASN A 16 13.81 10.10 -2.12
C ASN A 16 15.29 9.71 -1.93
N ALA A 17 16.03 9.56 -3.03
CA ALA A 17 17.45 9.16 -3.00
C ALA A 17 18.34 10.10 -2.16
N LYS A 18 18.04 11.41 -2.14
CA LYS A 18 18.78 12.38 -1.33
C LYS A 18 18.51 12.19 0.17
N VAL A 19 17.25 11.92 0.54
CA VAL A 19 16.90 11.63 1.94
C VAL A 19 17.52 10.31 2.40
N LEU A 20 17.54 9.27 1.56
CA LEU A 20 18.23 8.01 1.87
C LEU A 20 19.71 8.21 2.18
N ASP A 21 20.40 9.03 1.38
CA ASP A 21 21.80 9.36 1.58
C ASP A 21 22.03 10.08 2.92
N LEU A 22 21.17 11.07 3.24
CA LEU A 22 21.20 11.77 4.53
C LEU A 22 20.95 10.84 5.73
N MET A 23 20.14 9.79 5.56
CA MET A 23 19.91 8.76 6.58
C MET A 23 21.08 7.77 6.70
N GLY A 24 22.12 7.89 5.87
CA GLY A 24 23.25 6.97 5.83
C GLY A 24 22.90 5.57 5.30
N VAL A 25 21.76 5.43 4.63
CA VAL A 25 21.31 4.15 4.06
C VAL A 25 22.02 3.92 2.73
N LYS A 26 22.80 2.83 2.64
CA LYS A 26 23.58 2.45 1.45
C LYS A 26 22.99 1.18 0.81
N PRO A 27 21.94 1.30 -0.01
CA PRO A 27 21.35 0.14 -0.67
C PRO A 27 22.32 -0.44 -1.71
N SER A 28 22.27 -1.76 -1.92
CA SER A 28 23.08 -2.44 -2.93
C SER A 28 22.73 -2.02 -4.36
N THR A 29 21.50 -1.55 -4.57
CA THR A 29 20.98 -1.11 -5.87
C THR A 29 19.95 -0.02 -5.65
N ILE A 30 19.98 1.01 -6.50
CA ILE A 30 19.02 2.12 -6.48
C ILE A 30 18.37 2.21 -7.85
N TYR A 31 17.04 2.35 -7.84
CA TYR A 31 16.27 2.68 -9.03
C TYR A 31 15.48 3.95 -8.77
N THR A 32 15.48 4.87 -9.75
CA THR A 32 14.64 6.06 -9.70
C THR A 32 13.22 5.68 -10.10
N LEU A 33 12.28 5.82 -9.16
CA LEU A 33 10.86 5.57 -9.39
C LEU A 33 10.11 6.87 -9.60
N LYS A 34 9.08 6.83 -10.44
CA LYS A 34 8.10 7.91 -10.57
C LYS A 34 6.95 7.63 -9.60
N SER A 35 6.59 8.64 -8.81
CA SER A 35 5.41 8.57 -7.95
C SER A 35 4.13 8.70 -8.77
N THR A 36 2.98 8.59 -8.11
CA THR A 36 1.67 8.90 -8.68
C THR A 36 1.52 10.39 -8.99
N ILE A 37 0.49 10.74 -9.75
CA ILE A 37 0.01 12.12 -9.89
C ILE A 37 -1.40 12.18 -9.27
N PRO A 38 -1.61 12.92 -8.17
CA PRO A 38 -0.61 13.71 -7.43
C PRO A 38 0.38 12.80 -6.64
N PRO A 39 1.61 13.29 -6.36
CA PRO A 39 2.59 12.57 -5.55
C PRO A 39 2.26 12.71 -4.06
N TYR A 40 1.16 12.09 -3.62
CA TYR A 40 0.59 12.20 -2.29
C TYR A 40 0.44 10.82 -1.63
N THR A 41 0.50 10.74 -0.31
CA THR A 41 0.53 9.48 0.46
C THR A 41 -0.62 8.52 0.09
N PRO A 42 -1.92 8.88 0.14
CA PRO A 42 -3.02 7.97 -0.19
C PRO A 42 -2.95 7.35 -1.60
N PRO A 43 -2.82 8.14 -2.70
CA PRO A 43 -2.70 7.55 -4.02
C PRO A 43 -1.43 6.72 -4.18
N ALA A 44 -0.28 7.18 -3.66
CA ALA A 44 1.00 6.49 -3.84
C ALA A 44 1.02 5.12 -3.14
N TRP A 45 0.63 5.06 -1.87
CA TRP A 45 0.59 3.79 -1.13
C TRP A 45 -0.44 2.82 -1.69
N THR A 46 -1.60 3.32 -2.11
CA THR A 46 -2.61 2.47 -2.75
C THR A 46 -2.11 1.93 -4.08
N SER A 47 -1.40 2.73 -4.89
CA SER A 47 -0.77 2.26 -6.13
C SER A 47 0.31 1.20 -5.87
N ILE A 48 1.16 1.38 -4.83
CA ILE A 48 2.16 0.37 -4.43
C ILE A 48 1.47 -0.95 -4.08
N LEU A 49 0.38 -0.90 -3.33
CA LEU A 49 -0.31 -2.09 -2.86
C LEU A 49 -1.15 -2.76 -3.96
N THR A 50 -1.76 -2.01 -4.87
CA THR A 50 -2.67 -2.56 -5.88
C THR A 50 -2.00 -2.84 -7.23
N GLY A 51 -0.83 -2.24 -7.49
CA GLY A 51 -0.12 -2.35 -8.76
C GLY A 51 -0.75 -1.58 -9.92
N VAL A 52 -1.79 -0.77 -9.66
CA VAL A 52 -2.47 0.07 -10.66
C VAL A 52 -2.36 1.55 -10.27
N ASN A 53 -2.67 2.47 -11.19
CA ASN A 53 -2.60 3.91 -10.93
C ASN A 53 -3.90 4.45 -10.27
N PRO A 54 -3.93 5.72 -9.80
CA PRO A 54 -5.10 6.30 -9.13
C PRO A 54 -6.41 6.25 -9.92
N GLY A 55 -6.36 6.32 -11.25
CA GLY A 55 -7.53 6.18 -12.12
C GLY A 55 -8.20 4.81 -12.06
N TRP A 56 -7.46 3.78 -11.64
CA TRP A 56 -7.98 2.42 -11.51
C TRP A 56 -8.40 2.09 -10.08
N HIS A 57 -7.54 2.36 -9.09
CA HIS A 57 -7.86 2.03 -7.70
C HIS A 57 -8.76 3.07 -7.00
N GLY A 58 -8.96 4.25 -7.60
CA GLY A 58 -9.97 5.24 -7.17
C GLY A 58 -9.59 6.17 -6.03
N ILE A 59 -8.35 6.07 -5.52
CA ILE A 59 -7.90 6.85 -4.35
C ILE A 59 -7.03 7.99 -4.81
N TYR A 60 -7.43 9.22 -4.46
CA TYR A 60 -6.69 10.45 -4.78
C TYR A 60 -6.28 11.26 -3.54
N SER A 61 -6.92 11.01 -2.39
CA SER A 61 -6.69 11.72 -1.13
C SER A 61 -7.18 10.85 0.05
N PHE A 62 -6.93 11.27 1.29
CA PHE A 62 -7.58 10.69 2.47
C PHE A 62 -9.05 11.06 2.54
N LEU A 63 -9.45 12.12 1.84
CA LEU A 63 -10.81 12.63 1.81
C LEU A 63 -11.45 12.31 0.45
N LYS A 64 -12.73 11.94 0.49
CA LYS A 64 -13.60 11.82 -0.67
C LYS A 64 -14.72 12.82 -0.54
N TYR A 65 -15.13 13.36 -1.68
CA TYR A 65 -16.25 14.29 -1.76
C TYR A 65 -17.43 13.61 -2.42
N ARG A 66 -18.59 13.63 -1.76
CA ARG A 66 -19.83 13.05 -2.29
C ARG A 66 -21.01 13.96 -2.00
N ARG A 67 -21.57 14.56 -3.06
CA ARG A 67 -22.84 15.30 -3.05
C ARG A 67 -22.92 16.49 -2.06
N GLY A 68 -21.82 17.19 -1.82
CA GLY A 68 -21.81 18.28 -0.85
C GLY A 68 -20.97 17.96 0.39
N ASP A 69 -20.85 16.67 0.70
CA ASP A 69 -20.25 16.20 1.95
C ASP A 69 -18.83 15.67 1.74
N GLU A 70 -17.97 16.00 2.69
CA GLU A 70 -16.63 15.44 2.82
C GLU A 70 -16.65 14.25 3.76
N ALA A 71 -16.00 13.16 3.36
CA ALA A 71 -15.86 11.95 4.15
C ALA A 71 -14.45 11.37 4.02
N LEU A 72 -14.06 10.52 4.96
CA LEU A 72 -12.80 9.77 4.85
C LEU A 72 -12.92 8.66 3.80
N ASN A 73 -11.87 8.49 3.02
CA ASN A 73 -11.64 7.26 2.28
C ASN A 73 -11.36 6.12 3.26
N THR A 74 -11.92 4.97 2.96
CA THR A 74 -11.84 3.74 3.75
C THR A 74 -11.39 2.59 2.86
N SER A 75 -11.19 1.41 3.44
CA SER A 75 -10.86 0.20 2.69
C SER A 75 -11.89 -0.15 1.60
N TRP A 76 -13.17 0.20 1.81
CA TRP A 76 -14.26 0.03 0.86
C TRP A 76 -14.10 0.86 -0.42
N ASP A 77 -13.34 1.95 -0.37
CA ASP A 77 -13.17 2.87 -1.51
C ASP A 77 -12.04 2.43 -2.45
N VAL A 78 -11.21 1.47 -2.05
CA VAL A 78 -10.13 0.94 -2.90
C VAL A 78 -10.70 -0.08 -3.87
N MET A 79 -10.72 0.27 -5.16
CA MET A 79 -11.43 -0.49 -6.19
C MET A 79 -10.66 -1.70 -6.75
N PHE A 80 -9.45 -1.98 -6.25
CA PHE A 80 -8.59 -3.07 -6.72
C PHE A 80 -8.03 -3.88 -5.54
N PRO A 81 -7.83 -5.20 -5.71
CA PRO A 81 -7.21 -6.03 -4.68
C PRO A 81 -5.80 -5.54 -4.33
N ARG A 82 -5.51 -5.46 -3.04
CA ARG A 82 -4.16 -5.14 -2.55
C ARG A 82 -3.27 -6.37 -2.63
N LEU A 83 -1.96 -6.16 -2.58
CA LEU A 83 -0.94 -7.20 -2.74
C LEU A 83 -1.16 -8.36 -1.76
N PHE A 84 -1.46 -8.05 -0.50
CA PHE A 84 -1.72 -9.09 0.50
C PHE A 84 -3.02 -9.86 0.25
N GLU A 85 -4.04 -9.25 -0.35
CA GLU A 85 -5.27 -9.93 -0.75
C GLU A 85 -5.00 -10.85 -1.94
N MET A 86 -4.22 -10.38 -2.92
CA MET A 86 -3.76 -11.21 -4.06
C MET A 86 -2.91 -12.39 -3.59
N LEU A 87 -2.00 -12.17 -2.62
CA LEU A 87 -1.20 -13.24 -2.02
C LEU A 87 -2.09 -14.24 -1.26
N ALA A 88 -3.10 -13.76 -0.53
CA ALA A 88 -4.06 -14.61 0.17
C ALA A 88 -4.87 -15.49 -0.79
N MET A 89 -5.37 -14.93 -1.90
CA MET A 89 -6.06 -15.65 -2.97
C MET A 89 -5.17 -16.75 -3.58
N ASN A 90 -3.84 -16.56 -3.56
CA ASN A 90 -2.85 -17.55 -3.99
C ASN A 90 -2.36 -18.48 -2.86
N GLY A 91 -3.03 -18.48 -1.71
CA GLY A 91 -2.74 -19.36 -0.57
C GLY A 91 -1.48 -18.99 0.23
N LEU A 92 -0.92 -17.81 0.01
CA LEU A 92 0.26 -17.30 0.72
C LEU A 92 -0.14 -16.48 1.94
N ARG A 93 0.76 -16.42 2.93
CA ARG A 93 0.54 -15.68 4.18
C ARG A 93 1.35 -14.39 4.22
N SER A 94 0.82 -13.36 4.85
CA SER A 94 1.46 -12.04 4.94
C SER A 94 1.24 -11.36 6.29
N ILE A 95 2.13 -10.43 6.63
CA ILE A 95 1.98 -9.50 7.76
C ILE A 95 2.05 -8.10 7.16
N ILE A 96 1.06 -7.26 7.48
CA ILE A 96 0.94 -5.90 6.98
C ILE A 96 1.01 -4.99 8.20
N ILE A 97 1.86 -3.98 8.16
CA ILE A 97 2.08 -3.04 9.28
C ILE A 97 1.92 -1.63 8.73
N ASN A 98 1.10 -0.81 9.39
CA ASN A 98 0.90 0.62 9.12
C ASN A 98 0.55 0.94 7.64
N ALA A 99 -0.21 0.06 6.98
CA ALA A 99 -0.69 0.32 5.62
C ALA A 99 -1.99 1.12 5.65
N PRO A 100 -2.07 2.25 4.92
CA PRO A 100 -3.27 3.09 4.92
C PRO A 100 -4.44 2.39 4.22
N LEU A 101 -5.66 2.86 4.50
CA LEU A 101 -6.89 2.40 3.84
C LEU A 101 -7.12 0.89 3.96
N THR A 102 -6.80 0.34 5.14
CA THR A 102 -7.08 -1.04 5.52
C THR A 102 -8.31 -1.18 6.42
N TYR A 103 -8.77 -0.08 7.05
CA TYR A 103 -9.99 -0.05 7.84
C TYR A 103 -11.22 0.43 7.01
N PRO A 104 -12.42 -0.14 7.22
CA PRO A 104 -12.71 -1.29 8.08
C PRO A 104 -12.26 -2.63 7.48
N PHE A 105 -12.00 -3.61 8.33
CA PHE A 105 -11.44 -4.90 7.87
C PHE A 105 -12.44 -5.79 7.15
N ASP A 106 -13.74 -5.57 7.30
CA ASP A 106 -14.79 -6.34 6.62
C ASP A 106 -14.77 -6.19 5.09
N ALA A 107 -14.25 -5.07 4.58
CA ALA A 107 -14.03 -4.85 3.15
C ALA A 107 -12.91 -5.72 2.55
N LEU A 108 -12.04 -6.31 3.38
CA LEU A 108 -10.83 -7.01 2.93
C LEU A 108 -11.07 -8.50 2.71
N ILE A 109 -10.44 -9.04 1.67
CA ILE A 109 -10.61 -10.42 1.21
C ILE A 109 -9.46 -11.31 1.69
N GLY A 110 -9.74 -12.56 2.09
CA GLY A 110 -8.72 -13.55 2.45
C GLY A 110 -8.06 -13.32 3.82
N ARG A 111 -8.80 -12.70 4.76
CA ARG A 111 -8.32 -12.29 6.09
C ARG A 111 -7.75 -13.41 6.95
N GLU A 112 -8.10 -14.66 6.68
CA GLU A 112 -7.52 -15.82 7.37
C GLU A 112 -6.05 -16.09 6.99
N LYS A 113 -5.53 -15.41 5.97
CA LYS A 113 -4.15 -15.58 5.47
C LYS A 113 -3.19 -14.50 5.93
N TYR A 114 -3.66 -13.40 6.51
CA TYR A 114 -2.78 -12.30 6.91
C TYR A 114 -3.20 -11.64 8.21
N VAL A 115 -2.22 -10.97 8.82
CA VAL A 115 -2.42 -10.13 10.01
C VAL A 115 -2.16 -8.70 9.60
N ILE A 116 -3.07 -7.79 9.97
CA ILE A 116 -2.87 -6.35 9.84
C ILE A 116 -2.59 -5.79 11.23
N VAL A 117 -1.47 -5.09 11.35
CA VAL A 117 -1.09 -4.30 12.51
C VAL A 117 -1.31 -2.84 12.12
N PRO A 118 -2.41 -2.20 12.58
CA PRO A 118 -2.66 -0.79 12.33
C PRO A 118 -1.72 0.10 13.14
N ASP A 119 -1.70 1.39 12.80
CA ASP A 119 -1.07 2.47 13.56
C ASP A 119 -1.83 2.83 14.86
#